data_AF-A0A9Q2IBM3-F1
#
_entry.id   AF-A0A9Q2IBM3-F1
#
_cell.length_a   1.000
_cell.length_b   1.000
_cell.length_c   1.000
_cell.angle_alpha   90.00
_cell.angle_beta   90.00
_cell.angle_gamma   90.00
#
_symmetry.space_group_name_H-M   'P 1'
#
loop_
_entity.id
_entity.type
_entity.pdbx_description
1 polymer ?
#
loop_
_entity_poly.entity_id
_entity_poly.type
_entity_poly.pdbx_seq_one_letter_code
_entity_poly.pdbx_strand_id
1 'polypeptide(L)'
;MNNEFSNLSYDMLEELAAIEHERWSRWQSYLHDKCIRNEDGSLTIPREFVDRWHDQMSKPFSELSEKEKQSDRELIYESQKRLKKILSIMTTQR
;
A
#
# COMPACT_ATOMS: atom_id res chain seq x y z
N MET A 1 13.72 19.85 -7.37
CA MET A 1 12.67 18.85 -7.63
C MET A 1 11.39 19.62 -7.87
N ASN A 2 10.80 19.50 -9.06
CA ASN A 2 9.50 20.11 -9.36
C ASN A 2 8.47 19.48 -8.42
N ASN A 3 7.99 20.25 -7.45
CA ASN A 3 6.97 19.77 -6.53
C ASN A 3 5.62 19.88 -7.25
N GLU A 4 5.32 18.92 -8.13
CA GLU A 4 4.01 18.82 -8.81
C GLU A 4 2.84 18.70 -7.80
N PHE A 5 3.15 18.48 -6.52
CA PHE A 5 2.21 18.44 -5.41
C PHE A 5 2.13 19.75 -4.61
N SER A 6 2.80 20.83 -5.03
CA SER A 6 2.72 22.13 -4.33
C SER A 6 1.32 22.71 -4.26
N ASN A 7 0.39 22.17 -5.06
CA ASN A 7 -1.00 22.59 -5.15
C ASN A 7 -1.98 21.58 -4.51
N LEU A 8 -1.50 20.55 -3.79
CA LEU A 8 -2.39 19.70 -3.02
C LEU A 8 -2.99 20.51 -1.87
N SER A 9 -4.32 20.48 -1.74
CA SER A 9 -4.96 20.96 -0.52
C SER A 9 -4.63 20.04 0.65
N TYR A 10 -4.67 20.58 1.86
CA TYR A 10 -4.45 19.80 3.09
C TYR A 10 -5.38 18.58 3.14
N ASP A 11 -6.67 18.76 2.84
CA ASP A 11 -7.65 17.67 2.85
C ASP A 11 -7.34 16.57 1.83
N MET A 12 -6.77 16.91 0.66
CA MET A 12 -6.33 15.91 -0.31
C MET A 12 -5.11 15.16 0.19
N LEU A 13 -4.14 15.86 0.79
CA LEU A 13 -2.95 15.24 1.36
C LEU A 13 -3.32 14.25 2.47
N GLU A 14 -4.23 14.62 3.36
CA GLU A 14 -4.70 13.74 4.45
C GLU A 14 -5.40 12.48 3.92
N GLU A 15 -6.22 12.59 2.88
CA GLU A 15 -6.85 11.41 2.28
C GLU A 15 -5.85 10.50 1.56
N LEU A 16 -4.85 11.07 0.89
CA LEU A 16 -3.77 10.30 0.28
C LEU A 16 -2.90 9.61 1.33
N ALA A 17 -2.52 10.32 2.39
CA ALA A 17 -1.77 9.77 3.51
C ALA A 17 -2.53 8.65 4.22
N ALA A 18 -3.85 8.80 4.38
CA ALA A 18 -4.69 7.76 4.96
C ALA A 18 -4.74 6.49 4.10
N ILE A 19 -4.78 6.62 2.76
CA ILE A 19 -4.68 5.47 1.84
C ILE A 19 -3.34 4.74 2.03
N GLU A 20 -2.24 5.47 2.08
CA GLU A 20 -0.90 4.86 2.26
C GLU A 20 -0.75 4.19 3.63
N HIS A 21 -1.30 4.80 4.69
CA HIS A 21 -1.30 4.20 6.02
C HIS A 21 -2.13 2.91 6.08
N GLU A 22 -3.31 2.89 5.45
CA GLU A 22 -4.16 1.69 5.38
C GLU A 22 -3.44 0.55 4.64
N ARG A 23 -2.78 0.85 3.51
CA ARG A 23 -1.98 -0.12 2.74
C ARG A 23 -0.82 -0.67 3.57
N TRP A 24 -0.05 0.20 4.20
CA TRP A 24 1.07 -0.18 5.05
C TRP A 24 0.60 -1.06 6.21
N SER A 25 -0.43 -0.66 6.95
CA SER A 25 -0.95 -1.40 8.10
C SER A 25 -1.44 -2.79 7.72
N ARG A 26 -2.13 -2.92 6.58
CA ARG A 26 -2.55 -4.22 6.04
C ARG A 26 -1.36 -5.11 5.68
N TRP A 27 -0.36 -4.58 4.97
CA TRP A 27 0.84 -5.34 4.61
C TRP A 27 1.64 -5.76 5.85
N GLN A 28 1.79 -4.87 6.84
CA GLN A 28 2.43 -5.20 8.11
C GLN A 28 1.68 -6.32 8.85
N SER A 29 0.35 -6.22 8.92
CA SER A 29 -0.48 -7.25 9.57
C SER A 29 -0.35 -8.59 8.86
N TYR A 30 -0.37 -8.61 7.53
CA TYR A 30 -0.17 -9.83 6.74
C TYR A 30 1.24 -10.41 6.93
N LEU A 31 2.27 -9.56 6.93
CA LEU A 31 3.65 -9.98 7.18
C LEU A 31 3.79 -10.63 8.56
N HIS A 32 3.25 -9.98 9.59
CA HIS A 32 3.28 -10.46 10.96
C HIS A 32 2.54 -11.80 11.11
N ASP A 33 1.40 -11.98 10.43
CA ASP A 33 0.66 -13.25 10.38
C ASP A 33 1.46 -14.40 9.76
N LYS A 34 2.44 -14.10 8.90
CA LYS A 34 3.36 -15.11 8.33
C LYS A 34 4.62 -15.32 9.12
N CYS A 35 4.87 -14.52 10.15
CA CYS A 35 6.05 -14.66 10.99
C CYS A 35 5.83 -15.69 12.10
N ILE A 36 6.94 -16.29 12.53
CA ILE A 36 7.01 -17.04 13.77
C ILE A 36 7.30 -16.05 14.89
N ARG A 37 6.47 -16.03 15.93
CA ARG A 37 6.70 -15.19 17.12
C ARG A 37 7.67 -15.88 18.06
N ASN A 38 8.78 -15.22 18.35
CA ASN A 38 9.82 -15.70 19.26
C ASN A 38 9.44 -15.40 20.74
N GLU A 39 10.14 -16.01 21.68
CA GLU A 39 9.88 -15.86 23.13
C GLU A 39 10.04 -14.42 23.62
N ASP A 40 10.98 -13.66 23.04
CA ASP A 40 11.23 -12.25 23.35
C ASP A 40 10.21 -11.29 22.68
N GLY A 41 9.25 -11.84 21.93
CA GLY A 41 8.25 -11.09 21.19
C GLY A 41 8.70 -10.58 19.82
N SER A 42 9.95 -10.83 19.42
CA SER A 42 10.41 -10.58 18.05
C SER A 42 9.76 -11.55 17.06
N LEU A 43 9.88 -11.22 15.77
CA LEU A 43 9.29 -11.98 14.68
C LEU A 43 10.40 -12.53 13.77
N THR A 44 10.34 -13.83 13.49
CA THR A 44 11.18 -14.49 12.49
C THR A 44 10.36 -14.73 11.23
N ILE A 45 10.76 -14.14 10.11
CA ILE A 45 10.12 -14.38 8.81
C ILE A 45 10.64 -15.72 8.25
N PRO A 46 9.76 -16.69 7.93
CA PRO A 46 10.19 -17.92 7.26
C PRO A 46 10.84 -17.64 5.90
N ARG A 47 11.85 -18.45 5.54
CA ARG A 47 12.66 -18.24 4.34
C ARG A 47 11.80 -18.16 3.06
N GLU A 48 10.75 -18.98 2.94
CA GLU A 48 9.90 -18.96 1.76
C GLU A 48 9.19 -17.62 1.53
N PHE A 49 8.87 -16.88 2.59
CA PHE A 49 8.27 -15.55 2.48
C PHE A 49 9.31 -14.48 2.20
N VAL A 50 10.52 -14.61 2.77
CA VAL A 50 11.65 -13.74 2.42
C VAL A 50 11.95 -13.82 0.92
N ASP A 51 12.15 -15.03 0.40
CA ASP A 51 12.47 -15.26 -1.02
C ASP A 51 11.34 -14.75 -1.92
N ARG A 52 10.08 -15.05 -1.58
CA ARG A 52 8.90 -14.62 -2.36
C ARG A 52 8.74 -13.10 -2.38
N TRP A 53 8.75 -12.44 -1.23
CA TRP A 53 8.53 -10.99 -1.17
C TRP A 53 9.71 -10.22 -1.76
N HIS A 54 10.93 -10.74 -1.63
CA HIS A 54 12.09 -10.18 -2.30
C HIS A 54 11.95 -10.21 -3.83
N ASP A 55 11.55 -11.35 -4.39
CA ASP A 55 11.27 -11.48 -5.82
C ASP A 55 10.16 -10.51 -6.27
N GLN A 56 9.05 -10.46 -5.53
CA GLN A 56 7.92 -9.56 -5.83
C GLN A 56 8.31 -8.08 -5.84
N MET A 57 9.02 -7.61 -4.81
CA MET A 57 9.40 -6.19 -4.71
C MET A 57 10.51 -5.81 -5.69
N SER A 58 11.23 -6.79 -6.25
CA SER A 58 12.28 -6.56 -7.26
C SER A 58 11.75 -6.38 -8.69
N LYS A 59 10.48 -6.76 -8.93
CA LYS A 59 9.85 -6.73 -10.25
C LYS A 59 9.05 -5.43 -10.46
N PRO A 60 9.08 -4.84 -11.66
CA PRO A 60 8.10 -3.83 -12.02
C PRO A 60 6.70 -4.47 -12.08
N PHE A 61 5.65 -3.67 -11.83
CA PHE A 61 4.25 -4.15 -11.86
C PHE A 61 3.91 -4.93 -13.14
N SER A 62 4.44 -4.52 -14.29
CA SER A 62 4.22 -5.21 -15.58
C SER A 62 4.66 -6.67 -15.59
N GLU A 63 5.68 -7.01 -14.81
CA GLU A 63 6.30 -8.33 -14.72
C GLU A 63 5.75 -9.20 -13.58
N LEU A 64 4.87 -8.65 -12.74
CA LEU A 64 4.14 -9.42 -11.75
C LEU A 64 3.20 -10.41 -12.43
N SER A 65 2.99 -11.56 -11.79
CA SER A 65 1.95 -12.50 -12.18
C SER A 65 0.57 -11.87 -12.02
N GLU A 66 -0.45 -12.38 -12.73
CA GLU A 66 -1.81 -11.84 -12.60
C GLU A 66 -2.37 -11.97 -11.18
N LYS A 67 -1.96 -12.99 -10.43
CA LYS A 67 -2.34 -13.16 -9.02
C LYS A 67 -1.74 -12.06 -8.14
N GLU A 68 -0.50 -11.67 -8.40
CA GLU A 68 0.18 -10.60 -7.66
C GLU A 68 -0.43 -9.25 -8.00
N LYS A 69 -0.60 -8.95 -9.28
CA LYS A 69 -1.31 -7.74 -9.74
C LYS A 69 -2.72 -7.65 -9.17
N GLN A 70 -3.41 -8.78 -9.01
CA GLN A 70 -4.74 -8.80 -8.42
C GLN A 70 -4.73 -8.33 -6.96
N SER A 71 -3.72 -8.71 -6.18
CA SER A 71 -3.56 -8.20 -4.80
C SER A 71 -3.37 -6.68 -4.78
N ASP A 72 -2.60 -6.12 -5.72
CA ASP A 72 -2.42 -4.66 -5.82
C ASP A 72 -3.72 -3.95 -6.24
N ARG A 73 -4.49 -4.55 -7.16
CA ARG A 73 -5.81 -4.03 -7.57
C ARG A 73 -6.82 -4.05 -6.43
N GLU A 74 -6.80 -5.07 -5.58
CA GLU A 74 -7.68 -5.15 -4.40
C GLU A 74 -7.44 -3.98 -3.43
N LEU A 75 -6.18 -3.59 -3.22
CA LEU A 75 -5.86 -2.40 -2.42
C LEU A 75 -6.47 -1.12 -3.03
N ILE A 76 -6.53 -1.01 -4.35
CA ILE A 76 -7.20 0.12 -5.03
C ILE A 76 -8.71 0.09 -4.80
N TYR A 77 -9.34 -1.09 -4.93
CA TYR A 77 -10.77 -1.25 -4.72
C TYR A 77 -11.19 -0.96 -3.27
N GLU A 78 -10.34 -1.28 -2.30
CA GLU A 78 -10.58 -0.94 -0.90
C GLU A 78 -10.46 0.56 -0.65
N SER A 79 -9.47 1.21 -1.25
CA SER A 79 -9.29 2.67 -1.17
C SER A 79 -10.34 3.47 -1.96
N GLN A 80 -11.27 2.83 -2.68
CA GLN A 80 -12.20 3.49 -3.60
C GLN A 80 -13.01 4.64 -2.97
N LYS A 81 -13.37 4.52 -1.68
CA LYS A 81 -14.15 5.54 -0.97
C LYS A 81 -13.34 6.82 -0.80
N ARG A 82 -12.07 6.69 -0.42
CA ARG A 82 -11.13 7.81 -0.27
C ARG A 82 -10.75 8.39 -1.62
N LEU A 83 -10.52 7.55 -2.63
CA LEU A 83 -10.28 8.00 -4.00
C LEU A 83 -11.45 8.84 -4.54
N LYS A 84 -12.70 8.43 -4.29
CA LYS A 84 -13.89 9.24 -4.63
C LYS A 84 -13.91 10.59 -3.90
N LYS A 85 -13.53 10.62 -2.62
CA LYS A 85 -13.42 11.86 -1.85
C LYS A 85 -12.33 12.78 -2.41
N ILE A 86 -11.16 12.25 -2.76
CA ILE A 86 -10.08 13.00 -3.40
C ILE A 86 -10.56 13.61 -4.72
N LEU A 87 -11.21 12.82 -5.58
CA LEU A 87 -11.79 13.31 -6.85
C LEU A 87 -12.80 14.43 -6.61
N SER A 88 -13.67 14.29 -5.60
CA SER A 88 -14.60 15.34 -5.21
C SER A 88 -13.87 16.64 -4.88
N ILE A 89 -12.83 16.59 -4.03
CA ILE A 89 -12.06 17.78 -3.64
C ILE A 89 -11.41 18.42 -4.86
N MET A 90 -10.84 17.63 -5.78
CA MET A 90 -10.24 18.13 -7.03
C MET A 90 -11.25 18.85 -7.92
N THR A 91 -12.50 18.37 -7.97
CA THR A 91 -13.55 18.98 -8.81
C THR A 91 -14.19 20.21 -8.19
N THR A 92 -14.22 20.33 -6.85
CA THR A 92 -14.77 21.50 -6.15
C THR A 92 -13.79 22.68 -6.09
N GLN A 93 -12.50 22.43 -6.34
CA GLN A 93 -11.46 23.47 -6.42
C GLN A 93 -11.24 24.03 -7.84
N ARG A 94 -12.12 23.71 -8.81
CA ARG A 94 -12.18 24.34 -10.14
C ARG A 94 -13.31 25.36 -10.18
#